data_AF-A0A5P9F2Y1-F1
#
_entry.id   AF-A0A5P9F2Y1-F1
#
_cell.length_a   1.000
_cell.length_b   1.000
_cell.length_c   1.000
_cell.angle_alpha   90.00
_cell.angle_beta   90.00
_cell.angle_gamma   90.00
#
_symmetry.space_group_name_H-M   'P 1'
#
loop_
_entity.id
_entity.type
_entity.pdbx_description
1 polymer ?
#
loop_
_entity_poly.entity_id
_entity_poly.type
_entity_poly.pdbx_seq_one_letter_code
_entity_poly.pdbx_strand_id
1 'polypeptide(L)'
;MSIFKAAFRLLLLNYSANQSFVTRIPYAFFIASVLLMSSCQRASEETLACLKLAEHPANPDKPAGVTGIPYYSINLDSATKACDHALKIDPNNSQVRLAKARTELAKGNVEKGKQLLEELSLDGNPFTIWLLAQLYLSNENEHDKGFDLVKSLSLKGFGEASFTLYTIYLNGLGARGPDHEKAKLYLKKAAADKSIFAEFELFKHYSDDNSELFKRDTVKAKKWLEKSVSRDWAPALTSLGNMYATGSDDYKQDKYKAFKLHVKAAKMWSPESQYYVAMEYFNGGVVDINTRMGKDWLIKAAYSGHVEAEIQLAKIYEKDHDFDLAEKMFATAAKNGSNEAEYHLYRIKSDPLNPLPFEFEEGLNWLKKSAESNFALAQYELGKHYTLSHYWNFEEARKWLLMAFSHRENLAPIKASILRDTLKRLSYFDENRNFNFEKALNDSNFRSDYEYGDDKYLRNFIDDLKTYRESCDRVTGVEFSELATGYASPWGESSPLLNIRIIAIKSSCLYQWRDTRKISEGTVVVMYAYDDRGVECKALASPNQFQNIVKEMRDCNVELSI
;
A
#
# COMPACT_ATOMS: atom_id res chain seq x y z
N MET A 1 40.14 -33.65 9.98
CA MET A 1 40.74 -34.84 10.65
C MET A 1 40.55 -36.15 9.86
N SER A 2 39.38 -36.37 9.25
CA SER A 2 39.06 -37.54 8.40
C SER A 2 39.91 -37.61 7.12
N ILE A 3 40.15 -36.47 6.45
CA ILE A 3 41.02 -36.37 5.27
C ILE A 3 42.48 -36.68 5.63
N PHE A 4 42.95 -36.17 6.77
CA PHE A 4 44.26 -36.51 7.32
C PHE A 4 44.40 -38.01 7.60
N LYS A 5 43.37 -38.65 8.19
CA LYS A 5 43.33 -40.11 8.41
C LYS A 5 43.31 -40.91 7.10
N ALA A 6 42.64 -40.42 6.04
CA ALA A 6 42.59 -41.06 4.74
C ALA A 6 43.93 -40.93 3.97
N ALA A 7 44.53 -39.74 3.98
CA ALA A 7 45.85 -39.50 3.40
C ALA A 7 46.94 -40.31 4.13
N PHE A 8 46.85 -40.40 5.46
CA PHE A 8 47.75 -41.22 6.27
C PHE A 8 47.56 -42.73 6.00
N ARG A 9 46.32 -43.21 5.78
CA ARG A 9 46.05 -44.60 5.36
C ARG A 9 46.58 -44.92 3.96
N LEU A 10 46.50 -43.99 3.02
CA LEU A 10 47.08 -44.15 1.67
C LEU A 10 48.61 -44.17 1.69
N LEU A 11 49.23 -43.39 2.58
CA LEU A 11 50.68 -43.45 2.86
C LEU A 11 51.10 -44.80 3.45
N LEU A 12 50.29 -45.37 4.35
CA LEU A 12 50.56 -46.68 4.98
C LEU A 12 50.31 -47.87 4.04
N LEU A 13 49.36 -47.78 3.10
CA LEU A 13 49.05 -48.88 2.16
C LEU A 13 50.10 -49.04 1.04
N ASN A 14 50.89 -48.01 0.75
CA ASN A 14 51.97 -48.05 -0.25
C ASN A 14 53.33 -48.48 0.32
N TYR A 15 53.38 -48.92 1.58
CA TYR A 15 54.62 -49.29 2.29
C TYR A 15 55.24 -50.63 1.81
N SER A 16 54.50 -51.43 1.03
CA SER A 16 54.94 -52.79 0.63
C SER A 16 55.54 -52.92 -0.77
N ALA A 17 55.69 -51.82 -1.54
CA ALA A 17 56.21 -51.89 -2.92
C ALA A 17 57.46 -51.03 -3.11
N ASN A 18 58.59 -51.73 -3.16
CA ASN A 18 59.94 -51.28 -3.48
C ASN A 18 59.98 -50.38 -4.74
N GLN A 19 60.16 -49.04 -4.57
CA GLN A 19 60.88 -48.11 -5.45
C GLN A 19 60.57 -46.62 -5.12
N SER A 20 61.63 -45.84 -4.91
CA SER A 20 61.69 -44.36 -4.77
C SER A 20 60.88 -43.72 -3.62
N PHE A 21 61.40 -43.83 -2.40
CA PHE A 21 60.87 -43.17 -1.19
C PHE A 21 60.93 -41.63 -1.26
N VAL A 22 61.86 -41.08 -2.06
CA VAL A 22 62.18 -39.64 -2.10
C VAL A 22 61.20 -38.81 -2.97
N THR A 23 60.50 -39.43 -3.93
CA THR A 23 59.58 -38.71 -4.85
C THR A 23 58.09 -38.86 -4.48
N ARG A 24 57.72 -39.87 -3.68
CA ARG A 24 56.31 -40.16 -3.32
C ARG A 24 55.78 -39.38 -2.12
N ILE A 25 56.62 -39.06 -1.13
CA ILE A 25 56.23 -38.22 0.02
C ILE A 25 55.83 -36.81 -0.44
N PRO A 26 56.61 -36.12 -1.30
CA PRO A 26 56.19 -34.82 -1.85
C PRO A 26 54.87 -34.89 -2.61
N TYR A 27 54.62 -35.97 -3.36
CA TYR A 27 53.38 -36.16 -4.12
C TYR A 27 52.15 -36.41 -3.23
N ALA A 28 52.28 -37.21 -2.16
CA ALA A 28 51.19 -37.44 -1.22
C ALA A 28 50.87 -36.18 -0.40
N PHE A 29 51.90 -35.43 0.01
CA PHE A 29 51.72 -34.10 0.63
C PHE A 29 51.10 -33.10 -0.35
N PHE A 30 51.52 -33.11 -1.63
CA PHE A 30 50.95 -32.27 -2.67
C PHE A 30 49.46 -32.59 -2.89
N ILE A 31 49.09 -33.86 -3.07
CA ILE A 31 47.68 -34.28 -3.22
C ILE A 31 46.87 -33.95 -1.96
N ALA A 32 47.40 -34.20 -0.77
CA ALA A 32 46.73 -33.83 0.48
C ALA A 32 46.55 -32.31 0.60
N SER A 33 47.53 -31.52 0.19
CA SER A 33 47.47 -30.05 0.20
C SER A 33 46.46 -29.52 -0.84
N VAL A 34 46.40 -30.11 -2.04
CA VAL A 34 45.42 -29.76 -3.08
C VAL A 34 44.01 -30.15 -2.63
N LEU A 35 43.83 -31.32 -2.02
CA LEU A 35 42.53 -31.75 -1.47
C LEU A 35 42.10 -30.86 -0.29
N LEU A 36 43.02 -30.48 0.59
CA LEU A 36 42.76 -29.53 1.67
C LEU A 36 42.39 -28.15 1.11
N MET A 37 43.13 -27.62 0.14
CA MET A 37 42.83 -26.35 -0.52
C MET A 37 41.47 -26.39 -1.20
N SER A 38 41.14 -27.45 -1.95
CA SER A 38 39.84 -27.61 -2.60
C SER A 38 38.69 -27.71 -1.60
N SER A 39 38.89 -28.39 -0.47
CA SER A 39 37.89 -28.48 0.61
C SER A 39 37.71 -27.15 1.36
N CYS A 40 38.79 -26.40 1.59
CA CYS A 40 38.74 -25.08 2.21
C CYS A 40 38.04 -24.06 1.30
N GLN A 41 38.33 -24.13 0.00
CA GLN A 41 37.68 -23.30 -0.99
C GLN A 41 36.18 -23.59 -1.07
N ARG A 42 35.78 -24.86 -1.13
CA ARG A 42 34.37 -25.25 -1.11
C ARG A 42 33.65 -24.81 0.16
N ALA A 43 34.27 -24.97 1.33
CA ALA A 43 33.70 -24.48 2.59
C ALA A 43 33.51 -22.95 2.56
N SER A 44 34.48 -22.21 2.02
CA SER A 44 34.38 -20.75 1.91
C SER A 44 33.28 -20.28 0.94
N GLU A 45 33.05 -21.01 -0.16
CA GLU A 45 32.00 -20.69 -1.13
C GLU A 45 30.60 -20.89 -0.53
N GLU A 46 30.40 -21.98 0.20
CA GLU A 46 29.12 -22.32 0.84
C GLU A 46 28.80 -21.38 2.01
N THR A 47 29.80 -21.03 2.82
CA THR A 47 29.67 -19.96 3.82
C THR A 47 29.23 -18.65 3.14
N LEU A 48 29.94 -18.24 2.09
CA LEU A 48 29.61 -16.99 1.39
C LEU A 48 28.22 -17.02 0.75
N ALA A 49 27.75 -18.18 0.28
CA ALA A 49 26.41 -18.35 -0.27
C ALA A 49 25.31 -18.08 0.78
N CYS A 50 25.46 -18.62 2.00
CA CYS A 50 24.56 -18.31 3.11
C CYS A 50 24.62 -16.82 3.49
N LEU A 51 25.83 -16.26 3.67
CA LEU A 51 25.99 -14.87 4.12
C LEU A 51 25.44 -13.86 3.10
N LYS A 52 25.60 -14.10 1.81
CA LYS A 52 24.99 -13.26 0.76
C LYS A 52 23.47 -13.22 0.83
N LEU A 53 22.81 -14.19 1.47
CA LEU A 53 21.36 -14.30 1.56
C LEU A 53 20.79 -13.88 2.92
N ALA A 54 21.60 -13.88 3.99
CA ALA A 54 21.11 -13.69 5.35
C ALA A 54 22.09 -12.98 6.31
N GLU A 55 23.16 -12.34 5.84
CA GLU A 55 24.06 -11.52 6.67
C GLU A 55 23.43 -10.16 7.03
N HIS A 56 23.72 -9.63 8.21
CA HIS A 56 23.13 -8.38 8.68
C HIS A 56 23.84 -7.16 8.09
N PRO A 57 23.11 -6.15 7.57
CA PRO A 57 23.74 -4.97 6.96
C PRO A 57 24.69 -4.21 7.90
N ALA A 58 24.37 -4.15 9.19
CA ALA A 58 25.20 -3.49 10.20
C ALA A 58 26.25 -4.38 10.90
N ASN A 59 26.40 -5.66 10.51
CA ASN A 59 27.42 -6.51 11.12
C ASN A 59 28.82 -5.99 10.76
N PRO A 60 29.65 -5.56 11.73
CA PRO A 60 30.99 -5.05 11.45
C PRO A 60 31.94 -6.16 10.96
N ASP A 61 31.65 -7.42 11.30
CA ASP A 61 32.50 -8.57 11.01
C ASP A 61 32.12 -9.28 9.70
N LYS A 62 31.22 -8.70 8.88
CA LYS A 62 30.79 -9.30 7.61
C LYS A 62 31.93 -9.38 6.59
N PRO A 63 31.99 -10.44 5.75
CA PRO A 63 33.05 -10.56 4.74
C PRO A 63 33.02 -9.42 3.70
N ALA A 64 34.19 -9.08 3.15
CA ALA A 64 34.31 -8.10 2.08
C ALA A 64 33.43 -8.49 0.86
N GLY A 65 32.71 -7.51 0.31
CA GLY A 65 31.76 -7.74 -0.79
C GLY A 65 30.40 -8.29 -0.36
N VAL A 66 30.19 -8.61 0.92
CA VAL A 66 28.86 -8.94 1.47
C VAL A 66 28.21 -7.66 1.99
N THR A 67 27.15 -7.22 1.31
CA THR A 67 26.42 -6.00 1.71
C THR A 67 25.59 -6.22 2.97
N GLY A 68 25.01 -7.42 3.09
CA GLY A 68 23.97 -7.76 4.07
C GLY A 68 22.57 -7.53 3.51
N ILE A 69 21.59 -8.25 4.05
CA ILE A 69 20.18 -8.23 3.63
C ILE A 69 19.29 -7.85 4.83
N PRO A 70 18.45 -6.80 4.71
CA PRO A 70 17.44 -6.47 5.72
C PRO A 70 16.46 -7.62 5.94
N TYR A 71 15.85 -7.72 7.14
CA TYR A 71 14.95 -8.83 7.48
C TYR A 71 13.84 -9.06 6.46
N TYR A 72 13.19 -8.00 5.98
CA TYR A 72 12.08 -8.06 5.02
C TYR A 72 12.51 -8.51 3.61
N SER A 73 13.80 -8.45 3.27
CA SER A 73 14.31 -8.85 1.95
C SER A 73 14.95 -10.25 1.93
N ILE A 74 14.94 -10.98 3.06
CA ILE A 74 15.51 -12.33 3.12
C ILE A 74 14.61 -13.30 2.35
N ASN A 75 15.13 -13.91 1.30
CA ASN A 75 14.47 -15.05 0.65
C ASN A 75 14.57 -16.28 1.56
N LEU A 76 13.51 -16.56 2.31
CA LEU A 76 13.51 -17.57 3.38
C LEU A 76 13.91 -18.97 2.89
N ASP A 77 13.41 -19.40 1.74
CA ASP A 77 13.70 -20.74 1.19
C ASP A 77 15.17 -20.89 0.79
N SER A 78 15.68 -19.91 0.05
CA SER A 78 17.06 -19.93 -0.44
C SER A 78 18.06 -19.77 0.70
N ALA A 79 17.81 -18.82 1.61
CA ALA A 79 18.65 -18.58 2.79
C ALA A 79 18.68 -19.82 3.69
N THR A 80 17.52 -20.45 3.93
CA THR A 80 17.45 -21.68 4.74
C THR A 80 18.30 -22.79 4.14
N LYS A 81 18.09 -23.09 2.86
CA LYS A 81 18.84 -24.16 2.18
C LYS A 81 20.33 -23.90 2.19
N ALA A 82 20.75 -22.67 1.87
CA ALA A 82 22.16 -22.29 1.83
C ALA A 82 22.81 -22.38 3.22
N CYS A 83 22.16 -21.81 4.25
CA CYS A 83 22.72 -21.83 5.61
C CYS A 83 22.72 -23.24 6.22
N ASP A 84 21.69 -24.05 5.98
CA ASP A 84 21.67 -25.45 6.43
C ASP A 84 22.75 -26.28 5.73
N HIS A 85 23.00 -26.02 4.45
CA HIS A 85 24.08 -26.68 3.72
C HIS A 85 25.47 -26.27 4.25
N ALA A 86 25.69 -24.96 4.48
CA ALA A 86 26.93 -24.46 5.06
C ALA A 86 27.19 -25.02 6.46
N LEU A 87 26.17 -25.13 7.32
CA LEU A 87 26.29 -25.71 8.67
C LEU A 87 26.52 -27.23 8.66
N LYS A 88 26.15 -27.95 7.59
CA LYS A 88 26.54 -29.37 7.44
C LYS A 88 28.05 -29.53 7.21
N ILE A 89 28.68 -28.54 6.58
CA ILE A 89 30.11 -28.54 6.27
C ILE A 89 30.91 -28.06 7.49
N ASP A 90 30.49 -26.95 8.10
CA ASP A 90 31.09 -26.37 9.30
C ASP A 90 30.00 -25.98 10.33
N PRO A 91 29.62 -26.92 11.22
CA PRO A 91 28.56 -26.70 12.20
C PRO A 91 28.84 -25.57 13.21
N ASN A 92 30.12 -25.23 13.41
CA ASN A 92 30.55 -24.27 14.43
C ASN A 92 30.83 -22.88 13.84
N ASN A 93 30.59 -22.68 12.54
CA ASN A 93 30.81 -21.38 11.91
C ASN A 93 29.88 -20.31 12.50
N SER A 94 30.43 -19.40 13.31
CA SER A 94 29.65 -18.40 14.04
C SER A 94 28.89 -17.43 13.12
N GLN A 95 29.47 -17.03 11.98
CA GLN A 95 28.81 -16.17 11.00
C GLN A 95 27.62 -16.86 10.34
N VAL A 96 27.78 -18.13 9.94
CA VAL A 96 26.69 -18.91 9.34
C VAL A 96 25.60 -19.20 10.38
N ARG A 97 25.97 -19.54 11.62
CA ARG A 97 25.01 -19.71 12.73
C ARG A 97 24.23 -18.43 13.00
N LEU A 98 24.88 -17.26 12.95
CA LEU A 98 24.23 -15.96 13.10
C LEU A 98 23.25 -15.69 11.95
N ALA A 99 23.67 -15.89 10.70
CA ALA A 99 22.81 -15.78 9.53
C ALA A 99 21.63 -16.76 9.59
N LYS A 100 21.85 -17.97 10.13
CA LYS A 100 20.81 -18.96 10.39
C LYS A 100 19.82 -18.48 11.46
N ALA A 101 20.31 -17.94 12.58
CA ALA A 101 19.47 -17.36 13.62
C ALA A 101 18.57 -16.26 13.06
N ARG A 102 19.12 -15.34 12.27
CA ARG A 102 18.35 -14.30 11.57
C ARG A 102 17.31 -14.88 10.61
N THR A 103 17.66 -15.93 9.87
CA THR A 103 16.72 -16.61 8.96
C THR A 103 15.56 -17.24 9.72
N GLU A 104 15.81 -17.87 10.87
CA GLU A 104 14.74 -18.44 11.72
C GLU A 104 13.86 -17.33 12.32
N LEU A 105 14.44 -16.21 12.77
CA LEU A 105 13.66 -15.05 13.21
C LEU A 105 12.78 -14.49 12.10
N ALA A 106 13.31 -14.37 10.87
CA ALA A 106 12.58 -13.89 9.71
C ALA A 106 11.40 -14.81 9.32
N LYS A 107 11.47 -16.11 9.66
CA LYS A 107 10.35 -17.05 9.50
C LYS A 107 9.28 -16.94 10.59
N GLY A 108 9.55 -16.20 11.67
CA GLY A 108 8.73 -16.19 12.87
C GLY A 108 9.07 -17.30 13.87
N ASN A 109 10.15 -18.07 13.66
CA ASN A 109 10.62 -19.07 14.62
C ASN A 109 11.45 -18.41 15.74
N VAL A 110 10.79 -17.57 16.54
CA VAL A 110 11.44 -16.70 17.54
C VAL A 110 12.27 -17.51 18.54
N GLU A 111 11.73 -18.59 19.09
CA GLU A 111 12.43 -19.45 20.06
C GLU A 111 13.75 -20.01 19.53
N LYS A 112 13.73 -20.58 18.32
CA LYS A 112 14.92 -21.16 17.70
C LYS A 112 15.96 -20.09 17.35
N GLY A 113 15.52 -18.94 16.85
CA GLY A 113 16.39 -17.81 16.56
C GLY A 113 17.03 -17.25 17.83
N LYS A 114 16.25 -17.10 18.90
CA LYS A 114 16.70 -16.65 20.23
C LYS A 114 17.70 -17.62 20.83
N GLN A 115 17.43 -18.92 20.82
CA GLN A 115 18.35 -19.94 21.33
C GLN A 115 19.72 -19.88 20.63
N LEU A 116 19.74 -19.78 19.30
CA LEU A 116 20.99 -19.64 18.55
C LEU A 116 21.76 -18.38 18.92
N LEU A 117 21.07 -17.25 19.15
CA LEU A 117 21.70 -16.01 19.58
C LEU A 117 22.22 -16.09 21.02
N GLU A 118 21.51 -16.76 21.93
CA GLU A 118 21.97 -17.00 23.30
C GLU A 118 23.26 -17.83 23.29
N GLU A 119 23.31 -18.93 22.52
CA GLU A 119 24.51 -19.76 22.36
C GLU A 119 25.69 -18.95 21.79
N LEU A 120 25.47 -18.16 20.74
CA LEU A 120 26.51 -17.33 20.11
C LEU A 120 26.94 -16.15 20.99
N SER A 121 26.07 -15.67 21.88
CA SER A 121 26.38 -14.54 22.78
C SER A 121 27.43 -14.90 23.83
N LEU A 122 27.59 -16.19 24.13
CA LEU A 122 28.61 -16.70 25.06
C LEU A 122 30.04 -16.41 24.58
N ASP A 123 30.23 -16.26 23.26
CA ASP A 123 31.52 -15.89 22.66
C ASP A 123 31.90 -14.42 22.95
N GLY A 124 31.00 -13.64 23.54
CA GLY A 124 31.23 -12.25 23.91
C GLY A 124 31.18 -11.26 22.73
N ASN A 125 30.78 -11.69 21.54
CA ASN A 125 30.67 -10.82 20.36
C ASN A 125 29.61 -9.71 20.61
N PRO A 126 30.00 -8.41 20.60
CA PRO A 126 29.09 -7.31 20.88
C PRO A 126 27.88 -7.23 19.96
N PHE A 127 28.06 -7.57 18.68
CA PHE A 127 27.00 -7.51 17.67
C PHE A 127 25.94 -8.60 17.90
N THR A 128 26.35 -9.83 18.23
CA THR A 128 25.43 -10.91 18.61
C THR A 128 24.66 -10.56 19.90
N ILE A 129 25.37 -10.07 20.93
CA ILE A 129 24.73 -9.66 22.20
C ILE A 129 23.70 -8.54 21.94
N TRP A 130 24.02 -7.60 21.05
CA TRP A 130 23.10 -6.54 20.68
C TRP A 130 21.84 -7.07 19.99
N LEU A 131 21.96 -8.02 19.05
CA LEU A 131 20.81 -8.66 18.40
C LEU A 131 19.93 -9.42 19.41
N LEU A 132 20.55 -10.17 20.34
CA LEU A 132 19.83 -10.81 21.44
C LEU A 132 19.11 -9.78 22.32
N ALA A 133 19.77 -8.67 22.63
CA ALA A 133 19.17 -7.60 23.40
C ALA A 133 17.98 -6.96 22.68
N GLN A 134 18.00 -6.80 21.35
CA GLN A 134 16.82 -6.35 20.58
C GLN A 134 15.63 -7.32 20.75
N LEU A 135 15.87 -8.63 20.79
CA LEU A 135 14.80 -9.61 21.03
C LEU A 135 14.20 -9.45 22.43
N TYR A 136 15.04 -9.33 23.47
CA TYR A 136 14.54 -9.06 24.82
C TYR A 136 13.80 -7.72 24.91
N LEU A 137 14.24 -6.68 24.21
CA LEU A 137 13.56 -5.39 24.14
C LEU A 137 12.23 -5.44 23.35
N SER A 138 12.02 -6.45 22.51
CA SER A 138 10.73 -6.65 21.82
C SER A 138 9.71 -7.44 22.65
N ASN A 139 10.14 -8.04 23.76
CA ASN A 139 9.29 -8.77 24.68
C ASN A 139 9.05 -7.94 25.94
N GLU A 140 7.79 -7.58 26.20
CA GLU A 140 7.41 -6.74 27.33
C GLU A 140 7.89 -7.26 28.69
N ASN A 141 7.93 -8.59 28.85
CA ASN A 141 8.36 -9.24 30.08
C ASN A 141 9.89 -9.29 30.25
N GLU A 142 10.66 -8.93 29.22
CA GLU A 142 12.12 -9.02 29.19
C GLU A 142 12.81 -7.67 28.89
N HIS A 143 12.06 -6.57 28.83
CA HIS A 143 12.59 -5.23 28.56
C HIS A 143 13.81 -4.87 29.42
N ASP A 144 13.79 -5.20 30.71
CA ASP A 144 14.91 -4.88 31.60
C ASP A 144 16.18 -5.68 31.28
N LYS A 145 16.05 -6.97 30.92
CA LYS A 145 17.19 -7.78 30.47
C LYS A 145 17.82 -7.17 29.21
N GLY A 146 16.97 -6.81 28.24
CA GLY A 146 17.41 -6.17 27.00
C GLY A 146 18.10 -4.83 27.24
N PHE A 147 17.53 -4.01 28.13
CA PHE A 147 18.09 -2.73 28.52
C PHE A 147 19.47 -2.87 29.17
N ASP A 148 19.64 -3.81 30.10
CA ASP A 148 20.90 -4.00 30.81
C ASP A 148 22.02 -4.46 29.87
N LEU A 149 21.72 -5.35 28.92
CA LEU A 149 22.66 -5.75 27.88
C LEU A 149 23.07 -4.57 27.00
N VAL A 150 22.10 -3.80 26.51
CA VAL A 150 22.37 -2.61 25.69
C VAL A 150 23.19 -1.57 26.46
N LYS A 151 22.86 -1.32 27.73
CA LYS A 151 23.62 -0.40 28.59
C LYS A 151 25.06 -0.87 28.77
N SER A 152 25.27 -2.15 29.04
CA SER A 152 26.60 -2.75 29.15
C SER A 152 27.42 -2.60 27.87
N LEU A 153 26.81 -2.87 26.71
CA LEU A 153 27.47 -2.71 25.40
C LEU A 153 27.80 -1.25 25.08
N SER A 154 26.90 -0.32 25.40
CA SER A 154 27.11 1.12 25.24
C SER A 154 28.29 1.64 26.09
N LEU A 155 28.45 1.13 27.31
CA LEU A 155 29.60 1.43 28.15
C LEU A 155 30.92 0.93 27.55
N LYS A 156 30.88 -0.19 26.81
CA LYS A 156 32.03 -0.74 26.06
C LYS A 156 32.29 -0.03 24.72
N GLY A 157 31.54 1.02 24.39
CA GLY A 157 31.72 1.80 23.16
C GLY A 157 31.12 1.12 21.91
N PHE A 158 30.17 0.20 22.08
CA PHE A 158 29.45 -0.37 20.95
C PHE A 158 28.34 0.60 20.48
N GLY A 159 28.58 1.27 19.36
CA GLY A 159 27.75 2.39 18.90
C GLY A 159 26.28 2.04 18.65
N GLU A 160 25.97 0.86 18.10
CA GLU A 160 24.60 0.41 17.88
C GLU A 160 23.83 0.27 19.19
N ALA A 161 24.49 -0.13 20.28
CA ALA A 161 23.86 -0.15 21.60
C ALA A 161 23.60 1.25 22.15
N SER A 162 24.53 2.20 21.97
CA SER A 162 24.25 3.60 22.32
C SER A 162 23.09 4.17 21.49
N PHE A 163 22.98 3.79 20.21
CA PHE A 163 21.85 4.19 19.38
C PHE A 163 20.53 3.57 19.87
N THR A 164 20.54 2.31 20.31
CA THR A 164 19.38 1.70 20.96
C THR A 164 18.99 2.42 22.26
N LEU A 165 19.94 2.90 23.07
CA LEU A 165 19.57 3.72 24.23
C LEU A 165 18.94 5.05 23.82
N TYR A 166 19.41 5.65 22.74
CA TYR A 166 18.75 6.83 22.16
C TYR A 166 17.28 6.53 21.81
N THR A 167 16.98 5.42 21.12
CA THR A 167 15.58 5.09 20.76
C THR A 167 14.72 4.77 21.98
N ILE A 168 15.29 4.09 22.99
CA ILE A 168 14.61 3.80 24.27
C ILE A 168 14.21 5.09 24.98
N TYR A 169 15.12 6.05 25.10
CA TYR A 169 14.83 7.32 25.78
C TYR A 169 14.03 8.28 24.92
N LEU A 170 14.10 8.21 23.59
CA LEU A 170 13.27 9.04 22.73
C LEU A 170 11.79 8.65 22.83
N ASN A 171 11.49 7.35 22.75
CA ASN A 171 10.12 6.85 22.67
C ASN A 171 9.52 6.50 24.03
N GLY A 172 10.37 6.27 25.05
CA GLY A 172 9.95 5.68 26.32
C GLY A 172 9.60 4.20 26.16
N LEU A 173 10.55 3.29 26.45
CA LEU A 173 10.34 1.84 26.38
C LEU A 173 10.44 1.16 27.75
N GLY A 174 9.47 0.29 28.05
CA GLY A 174 9.32 -0.38 29.34
C GLY A 174 8.90 0.59 30.44
N ALA A 175 9.36 0.37 31.68
CA ALA A 175 9.09 1.30 32.79
C ALA A 175 9.85 2.64 32.70
N ARG A 176 10.40 2.97 31.52
CA ARG A 176 11.18 4.18 31.27
C ARG A 176 10.31 5.12 30.41
N GLY A 177 9.92 6.26 30.96
CA GLY A 177 9.27 7.32 30.17
C GLY A 177 10.24 7.99 29.20
N PRO A 178 9.73 8.77 28.22
CA PRO A 178 10.56 9.58 27.34
C PRO A 178 11.46 10.55 28.12
N ASP A 179 12.70 10.69 27.67
CA ASP A 179 13.72 11.57 28.25
C ASP A 179 14.60 12.12 27.11
N HIS A 180 14.22 13.30 26.58
CA HIS A 180 14.89 13.93 25.45
C HIS A 180 16.35 14.31 25.72
N GLU A 181 16.71 14.64 26.96
CA GLU A 181 18.09 14.97 27.32
C GLU A 181 18.97 13.72 27.27
N LYS A 182 18.50 12.59 27.82
CA LYS A 182 19.20 11.31 27.66
C LYS A 182 19.23 10.85 26.21
N ALA A 183 18.12 11.00 25.47
CA ALA A 183 18.08 10.65 24.05
C ALA A 183 19.17 11.41 23.27
N LYS A 184 19.24 12.73 23.46
CA LYS A 184 20.26 13.60 22.85
C LYS A 184 21.68 13.21 23.24
N LEU A 185 21.92 12.90 24.52
CA LEU A 185 23.21 12.43 25.01
C LEU A 185 23.63 11.12 24.32
N TYR A 186 22.74 10.12 24.31
CA TYR A 186 23.04 8.81 23.73
C TYR A 186 23.16 8.85 22.21
N LEU A 187 22.43 9.74 21.52
CA LEU A 187 22.60 9.91 20.08
C LEU A 187 23.99 10.45 19.74
N LYS A 188 24.44 11.48 20.47
CA LYS A 188 25.81 12.02 20.30
C LYS A 188 26.87 10.96 20.64
N LYS A 189 26.67 10.20 21.72
CA LYS A 189 27.57 9.11 22.12
C LYS A 189 27.63 8.02 21.04
N ALA A 190 26.49 7.59 20.51
CA ALA A 190 26.42 6.59 19.45
C ALA A 190 27.20 7.01 18.19
N ALA A 191 27.10 8.28 17.80
CA ALA A 191 27.87 8.81 16.68
C ALA A 191 29.38 8.91 16.98
N ALA A 192 29.76 9.21 18.22
CA ALA A 192 31.16 9.16 18.68
C ALA A 192 31.70 7.72 18.66
N ASP A 193 30.86 6.76 19.03
CA ASP A 193 31.10 5.31 19.00
C ASP A 193 30.89 4.71 17.58
N LYS A 194 30.87 5.57 16.53
CA LYS A 194 30.84 5.21 15.11
C LYS A 194 29.60 4.42 14.64
N SER A 195 28.48 4.53 15.35
CA SER A 195 27.19 4.00 14.89
C SER A 195 26.77 4.66 13.58
N ILE A 196 26.57 3.84 12.54
CA ILE A 196 26.11 4.34 11.23
C ILE A 196 24.67 4.88 11.30
N PHE A 197 23.84 4.30 12.17
CA PHE A 197 22.47 4.75 12.40
C PHE A 197 22.46 6.13 13.05
N ALA A 198 23.31 6.36 14.06
CA ALA A 198 23.38 7.65 14.74
C ALA A 198 23.91 8.77 13.84
N GLU A 199 24.86 8.47 12.96
CA GLU A 199 25.38 9.44 11.99
C GLU A 199 24.26 9.95 11.07
N PHE A 200 23.44 9.04 10.53
CA PHE A 200 22.31 9.43 9.68
C PHE A 200 21.18 10.10 10.46
N GLU A 201 20.91 9.65 11.68
CA GLU A 201 19.86 10.26 12.51
C GLU A 201 20.22 11.68 12.96
N LEU A 202 21.50 11.96 13.22
CA LEU A 202 21.98 13.34 13.43
C LEU A 202 21.79 14.20 12.18
N PHE A 203 22.00 13.65 10.98
CA PHE A 203 21.67 14.37 9.75
C PHE A 203 20.18 14.76 9.71
N LYS A 204 19.28 13.82 10.00
CA LYS A 204 17.83 14.10 10.02
C LYS A 204 17.48 15.19 11.02
N HIS A 205 17.94 15.07 12.27
CA HIS A 205 17.69 16.05 13.31
C HIS A 205 18.23 17.45 12.97
N TYR A 206 19.45 17.55 12.42
CA TYR A 206 20.00 18.85 12.05
C TYR A 206 19.42 19.42 10.75
N SER A 207 18.72 18.62 9.94
CA SER A 207 18.06 19.08 8.71
C SER A 207 16.65 19.59 8.97
N ASP A 208 16.02 19.12 10.04
CA ASP A 208 14.62 19.39 10.40
C ASP A 208 14.48 20.65 11.27
N ASP A 209 13.65 21.59 10.83
CA ASP A 209 13.32 22.81 11.58
C ASP A 209 12.48 22.51 12.84
N ASN A 210 11.77 21.39 12.87
CA ASN A 210 10.86 21.00 13.95
C ASN A 210 11.49 20.02 14.94
N SER A 211 12.80 19.74 14.84
CA SER A 211 13.43 18.76 15.71
C SER A 211 13.40 19.20 17.18
N GLU A 212 12.85 18.33 18.04
CA GLU A 212 12.79 18.56 19.49
C GLU A 212 14.16 18.42 20.19
N LEU A 213 15.11 17.70 19.59
CA LEU A 213 16.41 17.42 20.21
C LEU A 213 17.50 18.43 19.83
N PHE A 214 17.46 18.96 18.61
CA PHE A 214 18.50 19.81 18.04
C PHE A 214 17.90 20.96 17.25
N LYS A 215 18.50 22.15 17.37
CA LYS A 215 18.20 23.25 16.45
C LYS A 215 18.78 22.91 15.08
N ARG A 216 18.02 23.19 14.01
CA ARG A 216 18.47 23.03 12.63
C ARG A 216 19.82 23.70 12.38
N ASP A 217 20.70 22.98 11.70
CA ASP A 217 22.07 23.38 11.35
C ASP A 217 22.49 22.65 10.06
N THR A 218 22.32 23.31 8.92
CA THR A 218 22.57 22.72 7.59
C THR A 218 24.03 22.29 7.40
N VAL A 219 24.97 23.01 8.00
CA VAL A 219 26.41 22.69 7.92
C VAL A 219 26.71 21.39 8.67
N LYS A 220 26.16 21.21 9.88
CA LYS A 220 26.28 19.94 10.60
C LYS A 220 25.53 18.80 9.89
N ALA A 221 24.32 19.07 9.40
CA ALA A 221 23.53 18.08 8.67
C ALA A 221 24.32 17.52 7.47
N LYS A 222 24.86 18.41 6.64
CA LYS A 222 25.71 18.06 5.49
C LYS A 222 26.90 17.20 5.89
N LYS A 223 27.64 17.59 6.92
CA LYS A 223 28.80 16.83 7.42
C LYS A 223 28.41 15.41 7.86
N TRP A 224 27.29 15.25 8.54
CA TRP A 224 26.80 13.94 8.98
C TRP A 224 26.27 13.08 7.83
N LEU A 225 25.61 13.71 6.84
CA LEU A 225 25.19 13.04 5.62
C LEU A 225 26.39 12.52 4.83
N GLU A 226 27.41 13.36 4.60
CA GLU A 226 28.64 13.00 3.89
C GLU A 226 29.38 11.86 4.59
N LYS A 227 29.42 11.86 5.93
CA LYS A 227 29.99 10.75 6.71
C LYS A 227 29.24 9.44 6.47
N SER A 228 27.91 9.47 6.52
CA SER A 228 27.07 8.28 6.26
C SER A 228 27.19 7.79 4.81
N VAL A 229 27.23 8.70 3.83
CA VAL A 229 27.42 8.40 2.40
C VAL A 229 28.79 7.78 2.16
N SER A 230 29.85 8.24 2.82
CA SER A 230 31.20 7.67 2.68
C SER A 230 31.31 6.20 3.13
N ARG A 231 30.35 5.75 3.93
CA ARG A 231 30.22 4.36 4.42
C ARG A 231 29.19 3.55 3.63
N ASP A 232 28.72 4.08 2.51
CA ASP A 232 27.70 3.49 1.66
C ASP A 232 26.40 3.17 2.40
N TRP A 233 25.99 4.02 3.34
CA TRP A 233 24.71 3.81 4.02
C TRP A 233 23.54 4.09 3.07
N ALA A 234 22.71 3.08 2.79
CA ALA A 234 21.68 3.18 1.76
C ALA A 234 20.66 4.32 2.00
N PRO A 235 20.12 4.54 3.22
CA PRO A 235 19.27 5.71 3.51
C PRO A 235 19.96 7.06 3.27
N ALA A 236 21.26 7.16 3.55
CA ALA A 236 22.04 8.38 3.30
C ALA A 236 22.26 8.61 1.80
N LEU A 237 22.54 7.54 1.04
CA LEU A 237 22.63 7.59 -0.41
C LEU A 237 21.30 8.00 -1.04
N THR A 238 20.16 7.46 -0.56
CA THR A 238 18.82 7.87 -1.00
C THR A 238 18.57 9.35 -0.71
N SER A 239 18.85 9.80 0.51
CA SER A 239 18.65 11.21 0.91
C SER A 239 19.49 12.16 0.06
N LEU A 240 20.77 11.84 -0.17
CA LEU A 240 21.63 12.64 -1.05
C LEU A 240 21.12 12.61 -2.50
N GLY A 241 20.62 11.46 -2.97
CA GLY A 241 19.97 11.34 -4.27
C GLY A 241 18.78 12.28 -4.40
N ASN A 242 17.89 12.31 -3.39
CA ASN A 242 16.73 13.20 -3.35
C ASN A 242 17.15 14.67 -3.38
N MET A 243 18.19 15.05 -2.63
CA MET A 243 18.73 16.42 -2.63
C MET A 243 19.25 16.84 -4.01
N TYR A 244 19.94 15.95 -4.75
CA TYR A 244 20.33 16.23 -6.13
C TYR A 244 19.14 16.22 -7.10
N ALA A 245 18.10 15.42 -6.85
CA ALA A 245 16.92 15.36 -7.71
C ALA A 245 16.10 16.65 -7.66
N THR A 246 15.93 17.23 -6.47
CA THR A 246 15.17 18.48 -6.27
C THR A 246 16.03 19.73 -6.40
N GLY A 247 17.32 19.62 -6.07
CA GLY A 247 18.19 20.77 -5.83
C GLY A 247 17.98 21.37 -4.44
N SER A 248 19.01 22.02 -3.92
CA SER A 248 19.03 22.87 -2.72
C SER A 248 20.20 23.85 -2.77
N ASP A 249 20.30 24.76 -1.80
CA ASP A 249 21.43 25.71 -1.71
C ASP A 249 22.80 25.03 -1.71
N ASP A 250 22.88 23.85 -1.06
CA ASP A 250 24.12 23.06 -0.94
C ASP A 250 24.35 22.09 -2.10
N TYR A 251 23.29 21.71 -2.82
CA TYR A 251 23.32 20.69 -3.87
C TYR A 251 22.55 21.18 -5.09
N LYS A 252 23.27 21.66 -6.11
CA LYS A 252 22.63 22.01 -7.39
C LYS A 252 21.91 20.79 -7.97
N GLN A 253 20.73 21.02 -8.53
CA GLN A 253 19.94 19.97 -9.14
C GLN A 253 20.77 19.25 -10.23
N ASP A 254 20.86 17.92 -10.12
CA ASP A 254 21.55 17.04 -11.05
C ASP A 254 20.85 15.68 -11.04
N LYS A 255 19.90 15.50 -11.96
CA LYS A 255 19.08 14.29 -12.06
C LYS A 255 19.90 13.04 -12.39
N TYR A 256 21.00 13.17 -13.14
CA TYR A 256 21.85 12.04 -13.47
C TYR A 256 22.65 11.56 -12.26
N LYS A 257 23.16 12.50 -11.45
CA LYS A 257 23.83 12.17 -10.18
C LYS A 257 22.85 11.60 -9.16
N ALA A 258 21.63 12.14 -9.08
CA ALA A 258 20.56 11.58 -8.26
C ALA A 258 20.28 10.12 -8.62
N PHE A 259 20.03 9.85 -9.91
CA PHE A 259 19.76 8.50 -10.40
C PHE A 259 20.89 7.52 -10.08
N LYS A 260 22.17 7.93 -10.24
CA LYS A 260 23.31 7.08 -9.86
C LYS A 260 23.33 6.72 -8.38
N LEU A 261 23.01 7.68 -7.50
CA LEU A 261 22.93 7.46 -6.07
C LEU A 261 21.76 6.54 -5.71
N HIS A 262 20.59 6.76 -6.30
CA HIS A 262 19.43 5.89 -6.14
C HIS A 262 19.72 4.47 -6.62
N VAL A 263 20.35 4.27 -7.79
CA VAL A 263 20.76 2.92 -8.26
C VAL A 263 21.71 2.26 -7.27
N LYS A 264 22.66 3.02 -6.69
CA LYS A 264 23.58 2.48 -5.68
C LYS A 264 22.81 2.02 -4.43
N ALA A 265 21.94 2.86 -3.89
CA ALA A 265 21.12 2.53 -2.71
C ALA A 265 20.10 1.41 -2.98
N ALA A 266 19.51 1.36 -4.18
CA ALA A 266 18.54 0.34 -4.59
C ALA A 266 19.18 -1.06 -4.62
N LYS A 267 20.44 -1.16 -5.08
CA LYS A 267 21.25 -2.39 -5.03
C LYS A 267 21.61 -2.82 -3.60
N MET A 268 21.50 -1.91 -2.65
CA MET A 268 21.69 -2.15 -1.21
C MET A 268 20.36 -2.30 -0.48
N TRP A 269 19.30 -2.70 -1.19
CA TRP A 269 17.99 -3.02 -0.64
C TRP A 269 17.22 -1.82 -0.07
N SER A 270 17.52 -0.58 -0.46
CA SER A 270 16.67 0.58 -0.09
C SER A 270 15.36 0.56 -0.90
N PRO A 271 14.19 0.35 -0.25
CA PRO A 271 12.92 0.26 -0.97
C PRO A 271 12.55 1.57 -1.67
N GLU A 272 12.81 2.71 -1.01
CA GLU A 272 12.60 4.06 -1.53
C GLU A 272 13.43 4.32 -2.80
N SER A 273 14.73 3.99 -2.77
CA SER A 273 15.56 4.12 -3.97
C SER A 273 15.17 3.12 -5.07
N GLN A 274 14.71 1.91 -4.73
CA GLN A 274 14.18 0.97 -5.73
C GLN A 274 12.95 1.56 -6.43
N TYR A 275 12.06 2.23 -5.68
CA TYR A 275 10.92 2.95 -6.23
C TYR A 275 11.35 4.10 -7.14
N TYR A 276 12.29 4.96 -6.71
CA TYR A 276 12.78 6.06 -7.57
C TYR A 276 13.42 5.55 -8.87
N VAL A 277 14.22 4.49 -8.81
CA VAL A 277 14.79 3.86 -10.00
C VAL A 277 13.69 3.30 -10.92
N ALA A 278 12.64 2.70 -10.35
CA ALA A 278 11.50 2.24 -11.13
C ALA A 278 10.80 3.39 -11.87
N MET A 279 10.55 4.50 -11.18
CA MET A 279 9.89 5.67 -11.76
C MET A 279 10.71 6.32 -12.88
N GLU A 280 12.03 6.39 -12.74
CA GLU A 280 12.91 6.87 -13.82
C GLU A 280 12.84 6.00 -15.07
N TYR A 281 12.71 4.67 -14.93
CA TYR A 281 12.49 3.78 -16.09
C TYR A 281 11.08 3.88 -16.69
N PHE A 282 10.05 4.21 -15.91
CA PHE A 282 8.70 4.41 -16.45
C PHE A 282 8.55 5.74 -17.16
N ASN A 283 9.09 6.81 -16.58
CA ASN A 283 8.93 8.18 -17.07
C ASN A 283 9.98 8.54 -18.12
N GLY A 284 11.16 7.93 -18.03
CA GLY A 284 12.34 8.30 -18.81
C GLY A 284 12.93 9.65 -18.40
N GLY A 285 13.92 10.13 -19.15
CA GLY A 285 14.52 11.46 -19.02
C GLY A 285 16.00 11.39 -18.66
N VAL A 286 16.35 10.69 -17.59
CA VAL A 286 17.76 10.35 -17.26
C VAL A 286 18.20 9.06 -17.96
N VAL A 287 17.24 8.15 -18.12
CA VAL A 287 17.36 6.89 -18.87
C VAL A 287 16.23 6.79 -19.88
N ASP A 288 16.38 5.93 -20.88
CA ASP A 288 15.30 5.63 -21.81
C ASP A 288 14.17 4.89 -21.10
N ILE A 289 12.94 5.15 -21.54
CA ILE A 289 11.76 4.45 -21.02
C ILE A 289 11.93 2.95 -21.23
N ASN A 290 11.84 2.19 -20.14
CA ASN A 290 11.90 0.73 -20.15
C ASN A 290 10.94 0.18 -19.10
N THR A 291 9.71 -0.09 -19.53
CA THR A 291 8.62 -0.55 -18.65
C THR A 291 8.93 -1.88 -17.97
N ARG A 292 9.68 -2.78 -18.62
CA ARG A 292 10.12 -4.05 -18.03
C ARG A 292 11.07 -3.81 -16.85
N MET A 293 12.11 -3.02 -17.06
CA MET A 293 13.06 -2.68 -15.98
C MET A 293 12.37 -1.88 -14.87
N GLY A 294 11.45 -0.97 -15.22
CA GLY A 294 10.62 -0.25 -14.27
C GLY A 294 9.81 -1.21 -13.39
N LYS A 295 9.10 -2.16 -14.00
CA LYS A 295 8.30 -3.19 -13.28
C LYS A 295 9.20 -4.07 -12.39
N ASP A 296 10.37 -4.49 -12.87
CA ASP A 296 11.31 -5.30 -12.09
C ASP A 296 11.80 -4.58 -10.82
N TRP A 297 12.09 -3.27 -10.90
CA TRP A 297 12.47 -2.48 -9.73
C TRP A 297 11.29 -2.18 -8.81
N LEU A 298 10.12 -1.91 -9.38
CA LEU A 298 8.88 -1.66 -8.62
C LEU A 298 8.48 -2.89 -7.80
N ILE A 299 8.60 -4.08 -8.38
CA ILE A 299 8.39 -5.35 -7.70
C ILE A 299 9.32 -5.46 -6.48
N LYS A 300 10.61 -5.16 -6.64
CA LYS A 300 11.57 -5.21 -5.52
C LYS A 300 11.20 -4.23 -4.40
N ALA A 301 10.82 -3.00 -4.77
CA ALA A 301 10.39 -1.99 -3.80
C ALA A 301 9.14 -2.43 -3.04
N ALA A 302 8.13 -2.93 -3.75
CA ALA A 302 6.88 -3.41 -3.17
C ALA A 302 7.11 -4.60 -2.21
N TYR A 303 7.86 -5.62 -2.64
CA TYR A 303 8.20 -6.76 -1.76
C TYR A 303 9.09 -6.37 -0.58
N SER A 304 9.74 -5.21 -0.62
CA SER A 304 10.52 -4.66 0.49
C SER A 304 9.71 -3.69 1.37
N GLY A 305 8.38 -3.63 1.20
CA GLY A 305 7.45 -2.87 2.04
C GLY A 305 7.30 -1.40 1.66
N HIS A 306 7.68 -0.99 0.44
CA HIS A 306 7.44 0.37 -0.02
C HIS A 306 5.97 0.56 -0.43
N VAL A 307 5.18 1.22 0.41
CA VAL A 307 3.72 1.34 0.26
C VAL A 307 3.31 1.90 -1.10
N GLU A 308 3.92 2.99 -1.56
CA GLU A 308 3.58 3.56 -2.88
C GLU A 308 3.98 2.62 -4.02
N ALA A 309 4.99 1.77 -3.83
CA ALA A 309 5.36 0.78 -4.84
C ALA A 309 4.35 -0.37 -4.89
N GLU A 310 3.85 -0.80 -3.73
CA GLU A 310 2.76 -1.78 -3.61
C GLU A 310 1.51 -1.27 -4.33
N ILE A 311 1.10 -0.02 -4.12
CA ILE A 311 -0.05 0.62 -4.78
C ILE A 311 0.15 0.69 -6.30
N GLN A 312 1.31 1.16 -6.76
CA GLN A 312 1.58 1.27 -8.20
C GLN A 312 1.63 -0.09 -8.88
N LEU A 313 2.21 -1.09 -8.22
CA LEU A 313 2.24 -2.47 -8.72
C LEU A 313 0.83 -3.06 -8.77
N ALA A 314 0.01 -2.81 -7.75
CA ALA A 314 -1.39 -3.23 -7.72
C ALA A 314 -2.20 -2.61 -8.86
N LYS A 315 -2.01 -1.31 -9.14
CA LYS A 315 -2.64 -0.62 -10.29
C LYS A 315 -2.21 -1.20 -11.64
N ILE A 316 -0.96 -1.65 -11.76
CA ILE A 316 -0.49 -2.37 -12.96
C ILE A 316 -1.22 -3.71 -13.09
N TYR A 317 -1.34 -4.49 -12.01
CA TYR A 317 -2.09 -5.74 -12.03
C TYR A 317 -3.59 -5.53 -12.32
N GLU A 318 -4.22 -4.51 -11.73
CA GLU A 318 -5.61 -4.12 -12.00
C GLU A 318 -5.80 -3.82 -13.50
N LYS A 319 -4.88 -3.05 -14.10
CA LYS A 319 -4.89 -2.76 -15.54
C LYS A 319 -4.65 -4.01 -16.40
N ASP A 320 -3.78 -4.90 -15.94
CA ASP A 320 -3.50 -6.19 -16.59
C ASP A 320 -4.64 -7.22 -16.34
N HIS A 321 -5.72 -6.84 -15.65
CA HIS A 321 -6.88 -7.68 -15.25
C HIS A 321 -6.52 -8.86 -14.35
N ASP A 322 -5.39 -8.77 -13.64
CA ASP A 322 -4.98 -9.72 -12.60
C ASP A 322 -5.48 -9.21 -11.23
N PHE A 323 -6.79 -9.31 -11.03
CA PHE A 323 -7.46 -8.79 -9.84
C PHE A 323 -7.02 -9.50 -8.56
N ASP A 324 -6.65 -10.78 -8.62
CA ASP A 324 -6.14 -11.54 -7.47
C ASP A 324 -4.81 -10.96 -6.97
N LEU A 325 -3.87 -10.69 -7.89
CA LEU A 325 -2.61 -10.05 -7.51
C LEU A 325 -2.81 -8.58 -7.13
N ALA A 326 -3.72 -7.86 -7.79
CA ALA A 326 -4.05 -6.48 -7.43
C ALA A 326 -4.61 -6.40 -6.00
N GLU A 327 -5.60 -7.22 -5.66
CA GLU A 327 -6.20 -7.30 -4.33
C GLU A 327 -5.13 -7.61 -3.28
N LYS A 328 -4.27 -8.61 -3.54
CA LYS A 328 -3.20 -8.98 -2.60
C LYS A 328 -2.23 -7.81 -2.33
N MET A 329 -1.86 -7.07 -3.36
CA MET A 329 -0.95 -5.92 -3.22
C MET A 329 -1.65 -4.74 -2.53
N PHE A 330 -2.89 -4.42 -2.88
CA PHE A 330 -3.66 -3.40 -2.17
C PHE A 330 -3.93 -3.76 -0.70
N ALA A 331 -4.21 -5.03 -0.40
CA ALA A 331 -4.38 -5.51 0.97
C ALA A 331 -3.11 -5.33 1.81
N THR A 332 -1.94 -5.55 1.20
CA THR A 332 -0.66 -5.33 1.86
C THR A 332 -0.43 -3.84 2.13
N ALA A 333 -0.65 -2.97 1.13
CA ALA A 333 -0.54 -1.52 1.29
C ALA A 333 -1.54 -0.95 2.30
N ALA A 334 -2.78 -1.45 2.32
CA ALA A 334 -3.81 -1.08 3.28
C ALA A 334 -3.44 -1.49 4.72
N LYS A 335 -2.86 -2.69 4.90
CA LYS A 335 -2.31 -3.12 6.20
C LYS A 335 -1.18 -2.21 6.67
N ASN A 336 -0.41 -1.65 5.74
CA ASN A 336 0.63 -0.66 6.01
C ASN A 336 0.08 0.78 6.16
N GLY A 337 -1.24 0.96 6.24
CA GLY A 337 -1.89 2.24 6.53
C GLY A 337 -2.23 3.09 5.31
N SER A 338 -2.16 2.54 4.09
CA SER A 338 -2.55 3.28 2.89
C SER A 338 -4.07 3.38 2.75
N ASN A 339 -4.60 4.57 3.01
CA ASN A 339 -6.00 4.92 2.79
C ASN A 339 -6.40 4.84 1.30
N GLU A 340 -5.48 5.13 0.37
CA GLU A 340 -5.69 4.94 -1.07
C GLU A 340 -5.86 3.45 -1.41
N ALA A 341 -5.02 2.57 -0.85
CA ALA A 341 -5.13 1.14 -1.09
C ALA A 341 -6.46 0.57 -0.56
N GLU A 342 -6.94 1.06 0.59
CA GLU A 342 -8.27 0.71 1.12
C GLU A 342 -9.40 1.08 0.14
N TYR A 343 -9.31 2.24 -0.51
CA TYR A 343 -10.27 2.63 -1.55
C TYR A 343 -10.21 1.72 -2.78
N HIS A 344 -9.02 1.31 -3.20
CA HIS A 344 -8.88 0.37 -4.32
C HIS A 344 -9.39 -1.04 -3.97
N LEU A 345 -9.26 -1.49 -2.71
CA LEU A 345 -9.90 -2.74 -2.25
C LEU A 345 -11.42 -2.65 -2.33
N TYR A 346 -12.01 -1.51 -1.94
CA TYR A 346 -13.43 -1.26 -2.20
C TYR A 346 -13.75 -1.41 -3.69
N ARG A 347 -13.01 -0.77 -4.58
CA ARG A 347 -13.29 -0.85 -6.03
C ARG A 347 -13.23 -2.27 -6.58
N ILE A 348 -12.26 -3.08 -6.14
CA ILE A 348 -12.13 -4.48 -6.59
C ILE A 348 -13.25 -5.36 -6.00
N LYS A 349 -13.55 -5.21 -4.71
CA LYS A 349 -14.57 -6.02 -4.02
C LYS A 349 -16.01 -5.58 -4.30
N SER A 350 -16.20 -4.37 -4.81
CA SER A 350 -17.51 -3.78 -5.12
C SER A 350 -17.76 -3.63 -6.61
N ASP A 351 -17.02 -4.37 -7.46
CA ASP A 351 -17.22 -4.30 -8.92
C ASP A 351 -18.71 -4.50 -9.24
N PRO A 352 -19.40 -3.48 -9.79
CA PRO A 352 -20.83 -3.55 -10.09
C PRO A 352 -21.18 -4.60 -11.15
N LEU A 353 -20.21 -5.18 -11.85
CA LEU A 353 -20.44 -6.23 -12.84
C LEU A 353 -20.72 -7.62 -12.23
N ASN A 354 -20.34 -7.88 -10.97
CA ASN A 354 -20.60 -9.19 -10.33
C ASN A 354 -20.57 -9.19 -8.79
N PRO A 355 -21.29 -8.32 -8.07
CA PRO A 355 -21.27 -8.37 -6.61
C PRO A 355 -22.25 -9.43 -6.09
N LEU A 356 -21.74 -10.46 -5.41
CA LEU A 356 -22.58 -11.18 -4.46
C LEU A 356 -22.99 -10.22 -3.33
N PRO A 357 -24.22 -10.27 -2.79
CA PRO A 357 -24.69 -9.32 -1.78
C PRO A 357 -23.77 -9.14 -0.55
N PHE A 358 -23.03 -10.19 -0.19
CA PHE A 358 -22.05 -10.18 0.91
C PHE A 358 -20.75 -9.44 0.56
N GLU A 359 -20.27 -9.53 -0.68
CA GLU A 359 -19.03 -8.89 -1.13
C GLU A 359 -19.19 -7.37 -1.25
N PHE A 360 -20.43 -6.92 -1.55
CA PHE A 360 -20.80 -5.51 -1.53
C PHE A 360 -20.68 -4.89 -0.12
N GLU A 361 -21.12 -5.57 0.94
CA GLU A 361 -20.97 -5.09 2.32
C GLU A 361 -19.49 -5.05 2.76
N GLU A 362 -18.69 -6.04 2.36
CA GLU A 362 -17.25 -6.04 2.64
C GLU A 362 -16.54 -4.85 1.98
N GLY A 363 -16.85 -4.57 0.71
CA GLY A 363 -16.31 -3.41 0.02
C GLY A 363 -16.72 -2.08 0.66
N LEU A 364 -17.97 -1.94 1.11
CA LEU A 364 -18.41 -0.73 1.83
C LEU A 364 -17.65 -0.49 3.14
N ASN A 365 -17.25 -1.55 3.84
CA ASN A 365 -16.39 -1.41 5.03
C ASN A 365 -15.02 -0.82 4.66
N TRP A 366 -14.41 -1.26 3.56
CA TRP A 366 -13.16 -0.68 3.05
C TRP A 366 -13.32 0.77 2.63
N LEU A 367 -14.43 1.11 1.96
CA LEU A 367 -14.74 2.48 1.58
C LEU A 367 -14.87 3.40 2.81
N LYS A 368 -15.58 2.92 3.85
CA LYS A 368 -15.75 3.65 5.11
C LYS A 368 -14.42 3.85 5.82
N LYS A 369 -13.60 2.80 5.93
CA LYS A 369 -12.27 2.87 6.54
C LYS A 369 -11.34 3.87 5.84
N SER A 370 -11.34 3.85 4.50
CA SER A 370 -10.58 4.79 3.67
C SER A 370 -11.05 6.24 3.87
N ALA A 371 -12.37 6.44 3.94
CA ALA A 371 -12.98 7.76 4.16
C ALA A 371 -12.66 8.31 5.57
N GLU A 372 -12.74 7.46 6.60
CA GLU A 372 -12.34 7.77 7.99
C GLU A 372 -10.84 8.08 8.09
N SER A 373 -10.03 7.46 7.24
CA SER A 373 -8.60 7.73 7.09
C SER A 373 -8.30 8.93 6.19
N ASN A 374 -9.25 9.84 6.00
CA ASN A 374 -9.14 11.10 5.26
C ASN A 374 -8.79 10.97 3.77
N PHE A 375 -9.11 9.86 3.12
CA PHE A 375 -8.97 9.78 1.66
C PHE A 375 -10.14 10.50 0.98
N ALA A 376 -9.87 11.69 0.41
CA ALA A 376 -10.88 12.57 -0.16
C ALA A 376 -11.80 11.88 -1.18
N LEU A 377 -11.23 10.98 -2.00
CA LEU A 377 -12.00 10.24 -2.99
C LEU A 377 -12.93 9.20 -2.34
N ALA A 378 -12.51 8.51 -1.28
CA ALA A 378 -13.39 7.61 -0.54
C ALA A 378 -14.50 8.38 0.18
N GLN A 379 -14.20 9.54 0.78
CA GLN A 379 -15.21 10.43 1.38
C GLN A 379 -16.25 10.88 0.35
N TYR A 380 -15.80 11.22 -0.86
CA TYR A 380 -16.69 11.57 -1.97
C TYR A 380 -17.60 10.40 -2.38
N GLU A 381 -17.04 9.21 -2.61
CA GLU A 381 -17.83 8.05 -3.03
C GLU A 381 -18.76 7.54 -1.91
N LEU A 382 -18.35 7.60 -0.64
CA LEU A 382 -19.20 7.26 0.50
C LEU A 382 -20.35 8.25 0.66
N GLY A 383 -20.06 9.54 0.52
CA GLY A 383 -21.07 10.59 0.51
C GLY A 383 -22.10 10.39 -0.60
N LYS A 384 -21.66 10.03 -1.82
CA LYS A 384 -22.56 9.64 -2.91
C LYS A 384 -23.38 8.41 -2.59
N HIS A 385 -22.78 7.39 -1.98
CA HIS A 385 -23.49 6.17 -1.61
C HIS A 385 -24.71 6.48 -0.72
N TYR A 386 -24.57 7.39 0.26
CA TYR A 386 -25.67 7.84 1.11
C TYR A 386 -26.73 8.74 0.41
N THR A 387 -26.47 9.19 -0.83
CA THR A 387 -27.48 9.90 -1.63
C THR A 387 -28.36 8.97 -2.46
N LEU A 388 -28.03 7.68 -2.55
CA LEU A 388 -28.81 6.70 -3.30
C LEU A 388 -30.09 6.30 -2.53
N SER A 389 -31.18 6.06 -3.25
CA SER A 389 -32.53 5.86 -2.69
C SER A 389 -32.64 4.73 -1.66
N HIS A 390 -31.82 3.69 -1.77
CA HIS A 390 -31.80 2.55 -0.83
C HIS A 390 -30.96 2.81 0.43
N TYR A 391 -30.07 3.81 0.40
CA TYR A 391 -29.15 4.16 1.49
C TYR A 391 -29.32 5.63 1.91
N TRP A 392 -30.51 6.17 1.65
CA TRP A 392 -30.77 7.60 1.68
C TRP A 392 -30.61 8.16 3.11
N ASN A 393 -29.51 8.89 3.33
CA ASN A 393 -29.20 9.54 4.60
C ASN A 393 -28.51 10.88 4.35
N PHE A 394 -29.29 11.96 4.43
CA PHE A 394 -28.82 13.31 4.14
C PHE A 394 -27.72 13.81 5.09
N GLU A 395 -27.80 13.45 6.38
CA GLU A 395 -26.83 13.91 7.37
C GLU A 395 -25.45 13.28 7.11
N GLU A 396 -25.40 11.96 6.88
CA GLU A 396 -24.15 11.27 6.56
C GLU A 396 -23.64 11.65 5.17
N ALA A 397 -24.51 11.77 4.16
CA ALA A 397 -24.12 12.26 2.84
C ALA A 397 -23.47 13.64 2.92
N ARG A 398 -24.10 14.59 3.62
CA ARG A 398 -23.58 15.96 3.81
C ARG A 398 -22.25 15.95 4.53
N LYS A 399 -22.15 15.21 5.64
CA LYS A 399 -20.93 15.06 6.44
C LYS A 399 -19.75 14.59 5.60
N TRP A 400 -19.89 13.46 4.89
CA TRP A 400 -18.81 12.89 4.08
C TRP A 400 -18.43 13.76 2.88
N LEU A 401 -19.42 14.35 2.20
CA LEU A 401 -19.16 15.25 1.08
C LEU A 401 -18.47 16.55 1.54
N LEU A 402 -18.81 17.09 2.71
CA LEU A 402 -18.13 18.28 3.26
C LEU A 402 -16.66 17.99 3.58
N MET A 403 -16.36 16.82 4.16
CA MET A 403 -14.98 16.40 4.40
C MET A 403 -14.21 16.17 3.09
N ALA A 404 -14.85 15.58 2.07
CA ALA A 404 -14.24 15.47 0.75
C ALA A 404 -13.94 16.85 0.14
N PHE A 405 -14.79 17.85 0.40
CA PHE A 405 -14.66 19.20 -0.14
C PHE A 405 -13.54 20.02 0.52
N SER A 406 -13.29 19.79 1.81
CA SER A 406 -12.13 20.41 2.49
C SER A 406 -10.80 19.93 1.91
N HIS A 407 -10.79 18.78 1.23
CA HIS A 407 -9.63 18.19 0.55
C HIS A 407 -9.78 18.10 -0.98
N ARG A 408 -10.61 18.98 -1.58
CA ARG A 408 -10.99 18.93 -2.99
C ARG A 408 -9.83 19.05 -3.98
N GLU A 409 -8.70 19.62 -3.56
CA GLU A 409 -7.46 19.70 -4.33
C GLU A 409 -6.89 18.31 -4.66
N ASN A 410 -7.25 17.30 -3.87
CA ASN A 410 -6.86 15.90 -4.07
C ASN A 410 -7.89 15.11 -4.92
N LEU A 411 -8.95 15.78 -5.39
CA LEU A 411 -9.93 15.20 -6.30
C LEU A 411 -9.66 15.65 -7.73
N ALA A 412 -10.00 14.79 -8.69
CA ALA A 412 -10.05 15.19 -10.10
C ALA A 412 -10.98 16.42 -10.26
N PRO A 413 -10.63 17.42 -11.10
CA PRO A 413 -11.39 18.68 -11.21
C PRO A 413 -12.90 18.48 -11.46
N ILE A 414 -13.26 17.49 -12.27
CA ILE A 414 -14.65 17.12 -12.57
C ILE A 414 -15.37 16.64 -11.29
N LYS A 415 -14.73 15.78 -10.49
CA LYS A 415 -15.31 15.30 -9.23
C LYS A 415 -15.46 16.42 -8.20
N ALA A 416 -14.50 17.35 -8.14
CA ALA A 416 -14.58 18.53 -7.28
C ALA A 416 -15.73 19.48 -7.68
N SER A 417 -16.00 19.63 -8.99
CA SER A 417 -17.14 20.41 -9.50
C SER A 417 -18.47 19.77 -9.11
N ILE A 418 -18.63 18.48 -9.41
CA ILE A 418 -19.85 17.72 -9.08
C ILE A 418 -20.09 17.75 -7.56
N LEU A 419 -19.04 17.58 -6.76
CA LEU A 419 -19.11 17.64 -5.30
C LEU A 419 -19.67 18.99 -4.82
N ARG A 420 -19.19 20.10 -5.38
CA ARG A 420 -19.66 21.45 -5.03
C ARG A 420 -21.15 21.61 -5.33
N ASP A 421 -21.60 21.14 -6.49
CA ASP A 421 -22.99 21.25 -6.91
C ASP A 421 -23.91 20.36 -6.06
N THR A 422 -23.46 19.15 -5.73
CA THR A 422 -24.17 18.25 -4.81
C THR A 422 -24.28 18.86 -3.41
N LEU A 423 -23.22 19.45 -2.88
CA LEU A 423 -23.25 20.13 -1.58
C LEU A 423 -24.17 21.35 -1.56
N LYS A 424 -24.19 22.16 -2.64
CA LYS A 424 -25.15 23.27 -2.80
C LYS A 424 -26.60 22.78 -2.78
N ARG A 425 -26.88 21.66 -3.45
CA ARG A 425 -28.21 21.03 -3.42
C ARG A 425 -28.55 20.58 -2.00
N LEU A 426 -27.63 19.89 -1.32
CA LEU A 426 -27.82 19.38 0.05
C LEU A 426 -27.99 20.48 1.10
N SER A 427 -27.27 21.61 1.00
CA SER A 427 -27.44 22.74 1.93
C SER A 427 -28.84 23.36 1.85
N TYR A 428 -29.46 23.32 0.67
CA TYR A 428 -30.83 23.82 0.48
C TYR A 428 -31.89 22.92 1.15
N PHE A 429 -31.60 21.63 1.33
CA PHE A 429 -32.47 20.69 2.04
C PHE A 429 -32.43 20.87 3.57
N ASP A 430 -31.29 21.27 4.15
CA ASP A 430 -31.10 21.32 5.62
C ASP A 430 -31.69 22.59 6.27
N GLU A 431 -31.68 23.73 5.58
CA GLU A 431 -32.31 24.98 6.06
C GLU A 431 -33.85 24.89 6.10
N ASN A 432 -34.44 23.90 5.45
CA ASN A 432 -35.88 23.64 5.48
C ASN A 432 -36.11 22.16 5.82
N ARG A 433 -36.09 21.80 7.11
CA ARG A 433 -36.53 20.47 7.61
C ARG A 433 -37.93 20.05 7.12
N ASN A 434 -38.68 20.94 6.48
CA ASN A 434 -39.76 20.64 5.55
C ASN A 434 -39.40 21.18 4.16
N PHE A 435 -38.87 20.32 3.29
CA PHE A 435 -38.50 20.67 1.93
C PHE A 435 -39.74 21.18 1.16
N ASN A 436 -39.83 22.50 0.95
CA ASN A 436 -40.85 23.11 0.11
C ASN A 436 -40.24 23.46 -1.25
N PHE A 437 -40.43 22.54 -2.20
CA PHE A 437 -39.94 22.60 -3.59
C PHE A 437 -40.24 23.95 -4.28
N GLU A 438 -41.32 24.63 -3.89
CA GLU A 438 -41.77 25.89 -4.50
C GLU A 438 -40.97 27.12 -4.06
N LYS A 439 -40.40 27.11 -2.85
CA LYS A 439 -39.62 28.24 -2.33
C LYS A 439 -38.20 28.25 -2.93
N ALA A 440 -37.66 27.06 -3.20
CA ALA A 440 -36.40 26.84 -3.93
C ALA A 440 -36.41 27.43 -5.34
N LEU A 441 -37.54 27.30 -6.04
CA LEU A 441 -37.73 27.76 -7.41
C LEU A 441 -37.88 29.30 -7.54
N ASN A 442 -38.17 29.99 -6.44
CA ASN A 442 -38.44 31.43 -6.42
C ASN A 442 -37.30 32.25 -5.79
N ASP A 443 -36.25 31.62 -5.30
CA ASP A 443 -35.05 32.30 -4.84
C ASP A 443 -34.23 32.79 -6.04
N SER A 444 -34.09 34.11 -6.18
CA SER A 444 -33.40 34.75 -7.29
C SER A 444 -31.92 34.36 -7.39
N ASN A 445 -31.31 33.90 -6.29
CA ASN A 445 -29.92 33.40 -6.29
C ASN A 445 -29.77 32.04 -6.97
N PHE A 446 -30.86 31.25 -7.11
CA PHE A 446 -30.83 29.97 -7.82
C PHE A 446 -30.93 30.14 -9.35
N ARG A 447 -31.50 31.27 -9.80
CA ARG A 447 -31.76 31.58 -11.21
C ARG A 447 -30.57 32.20 -11.95
N SER A 448 -29.66 32.89 -11.26
CA SER A 448 -28.59 33.68 -11.91
C SER A 448 -27.32 32.90 -12.24
N ASP A 449 -27.05 31.78 -11.55
CA ASP A 449 -25.84 30.96 -11.78
C ASP A 449 -26.04 29.85 -12.84
N TYR A 450 -27.26 29.69 -13.37
CA TYR A 450 -27.66 28.63 -14.32
C TYR A 450 -27.74 29.09 -15.78
N GLU A 451 -26.97 30.09 -16.18
CA GLU A 451 -26.79 30.46 -17.59
C GLU A 451 -25.55 29.78 -18.18
N TYR A 452 -25.52 28.45 -18.25
CA TYR A 452 -24.74 27.75 -19.28
C TYR A 452 -25.31 26.35 -19.55
N GLY A 453 -25.89 26.19 -20.75
CA GLY A 453 -26.02 24.90 -21.43
C GLY A 453 -27.36 24.17 -21.29
N ASP A 454 -28.27 24.43 -22.23
CA ASP A 454 -29.39 23.57 -22.69
C ASP A 454 -30.31 22.94 -21.65
N ASP A 455 -31.33 23.68 -21.22
CA ASP A 455 -32.46 23.09 -20.50
C ASP A 455 -33.84 23.59 -20.96
N LYS A 456 -34.24 23.08 -22.13
CA LYS A 456 -35.63 23.11 -22.61
C LYS A 456 -36.48 22.08 -21.83
N TYR A 457 -35.85 21.04 -21.28
CA TYR A 457 -36.51 19.90 -20.66
C TYR A 457 -36.93 20.19 -19.21
N LEU A 458 -36.07 20.83 -18.41
CA LEU A 458 -36.41 21.26 -17.06
C LEU A 458 -37.50 22.34 -17.03
N ARG A 459 -37.53 23.22 -18.05
CA ARG A 459 -38.61 24.21 -18.22
C ARG A 459 -39.97 23.56 -18.46
N ASN A 460 -40.03 22.56 -19.36
CA ASN A 460 -41.26 21.82 -19.63
C ASN A 460 -41.72 20.99 -18.41
N PHE A 461 -40.77 20.34 -17.73
CA PHE A 461 -41.04 19.59 -16.50
C PHE A 461 -41.59 20.47 -15.36
N ILE A 462 -41.08 21.71 -15.24
CA ILE A 462 -41.54 22.69 -14.24
C ILE A 462 -42.95 23.22 -14.56
N ASP A 463 -43.29 23.43 -15.84
CA ASP A 463 -44.64 23.87 -16.24
C ASP A 463 -45.69 22.73 -16.09
N ASP A 464 -45.29 21.48 -16.34
CA ASP A 464 -46.14 20.31 -16.12
C ASP A 464 -46.44 20.09 -14.63
N LEU A 465 -45.46 20.35 -13.75
CA LEU A 465 -45.62 20.24 -12.29
C LEU A 465 -46.49 21.35 -11.69
N LYS A 466 -46.45 22.57 -12.22
CA LYS A 466 -47.34 23.67 -11.79
C LYS A 466 -48.80 23.39 -12.14
N THR A 467 -49.04 22.88 -13.34
CA THR A 467 -50.38 22.49 -13.81
C THR A 467 -50.95 21.32 -12.97
N TYR A 468 -50.09 20.40 -12.53
CA TYR A 468 -50.46 19.28 -11.66
C TYR A 468 -50.85 19.72 -10.23
N ARG A 469 -50.13 20.69 -9.66
CA ARG A 469 -50.38 21.16 -8.28
C ARG A 469 -51.68 21.94 -8.12
N GLU A 470 -52.05 22.77 -9.08
CA GLU A 470 -53.35 23.48 -9.07
C GLU A 470 -54.55 22.53 -9.14
N SER A 471 -54.34 21.29 -9.63
CA SER A 471 -55.37 20.28 -9.85
C SER A 471 -55.59 19.34 -8.67
N CYS A 472 -54.57 19.11 -7.82
CA CYS A 472 -54.58 18.04 -6.81
C CYS A 472 -54.80 18.50 -5.36
N ASP A 473 -54.83 19.80 -5.06
CA ASP A 473 -54.98 20.34 -3.70
C ASP A 473 -56.36 20.10 -3.04
N ARG A 474 -57.20 19.16 -3.52
CA ARG A 474 -58.51 18.85 -2.91
C ARG A 474 -58.82 17.37 -2.64
N VAL A 475 -57.89 16.42 -2.75
CA VAL A 475 -58.23 15.00 -2.57
C VAL A 475 -57.24 14.25 -1.66
N THR A 476 -57.76 13.60 -0.62
CA THR A 476 -57.09 12.58 0.18
C THR A 476 -57.39 11.18 -0.38
N GLY A 477 -56.37 10.32 -0.52
CA GLY A 477 -56.53 8.88 -0.80
C GLY A 477 -55.92 8.37 -2.11
N VAL A 478 -54.60 8.35 -2.24
CA VAL A 478 -53.88 7.64 -3.33
C VAL A 478 -53.25 6.37 -2.77
N GLU A 479 -53.49 5.22 -3.41
CA GLU A 479 -52.82 3.94 -3.09
C GLU A 479 -51.79 3.59 -4.17
N PHE A 480 -50.64 3.09 -3.74
CA PHE A 480 -49.51 2.68 -4.59
C PHE A 480 -49.31 1.16 -4.53
N SER A 481 -49.10 0.53 -5.68
CA SER A 481 -48.67 -0.88 -5.74
C SER A 481 -47.62 -1.09 -6.85
N GLU A 482 -46.50 -1.71 -6.48
CA GLU A 482 -45.43 -2.12 -7.40
C GLU A 482 -45.81 -3.47 -8.02
N LEU A 483 -45.82 -3.55 -9.35
CA LEU A 483 -46.40 -4.70 -10.08
C LEU A 483 -45.35 -5.68 -10.60
N ALA A 484 -44.17 -5.22 -11.04
CA ALA A 484 -43.09 -6.07 -11.53
C ALA A 484 -41.74 -5.31 -11.62
N THR A 485 -40.63 -6.06 -11.60
CA THR A 485 -39.25 -5.58 -11.83
C THR A 485 -38.48 -6.55 -12.73
N GLY A 486 -37.69 -6.05 -13.69
CA GLY A 486 -36.92 -6.89 -14.63
C GLY A 486 -35.88 -6.11 -15.46
N TYR A 487 -35.02 -6.84 -16.20
CA TYR A 487 -33.94 -6.28 -17.02
C TYR A 487 -34.14 -6.60 -18.51
N ALA A 488 -33.87 -5.64 -19.41
CA ALA A 488 -33.97 -5.83 -20.85
C ALA A 488 -32.77 -5.23 -21.61
N SER A 489 -32.27 -5.95 -22.63
CA SER A 489 -31.29 -5.44 -23.61
C SER A 489 -32.01 -5.13 -24.93
N PRO A 490 -32.08 -3.86 -25.38
CA PRO A 490 -32.79 -3.53 -26.61
C PRO A 490 -31.96 -3.75 -27.90
N TRP A 491 -30.67 -4.11 -27.79
CA TRP A 491 -29.74 -4.09 -28.93
C TRP A 491 -28.71 -5.25 -28.96
N GLY A 492 -29.02 -6.40 -28.35
CA GLY A 492 -28.18 -7.61 -28.37
C GLY A 492 -27.13 -7.68 -27.23
N GLU A 493 -26.40 -8.82 -27.17
CA GLU A 493 -25.57 -9.27 -26.02
C GLU A 493 -24.41 -8.34 -25.57
N SER A 494 -24.19 -7.21 -26.24
CA SER A 494 -23.08 -6.28 -25.95
C SER A 494 -23.52 -4.84 -25.60
N SER A 495 -24.81 -4.61 -25.33
CA SER A 495 -25.35 -3.31 -24.92
C SER A 495 -25.73 -3.25 -23.44
N PRO A 496 -25.69 -2.07 -22.79
CA PRO A 496 -26.02 -1.92 -21.37
C PRO A 496 -27.47 -2.30 -21.06
N LEU A 497 -27.67 -3.00 -19.95
CA LEU A 497 -28.97 -3.50 -19.49
C LEU A 497 -29.81 -2.36 -18.91
N LEU A 498 -31.03 -2.17 -19.43
CA LEU A 498 -31.98 -1.25 -18.83
C LEU A 498 -32.73 -1.91 -17.68
N ASN A 499 -32.74 -1.23 -16.53
CA ASN A 499 -33.52 -1.64 -15.35
C ASN A 499 -34.94 -1.09 -15.47
N ILE A 500 -35.95 -1.97 -15.53
CA ILE A 500 -37.34 -1.59 -15.76
C ILE A 500 -38.17 -1.79 -14.49
N ARG A 501 -38.83 -0.71 -14.03
CA ARG A 501 -39.81 -0.74 -12.93
C ARG A 501 -41.21 -0.38 -13.42
N ILE A 502 -42.19 -1.17 -13.02
CA ILE A 502 -43.60 -0.96 -13.39
C ILE A 502 -44.43 -0.67 -12.14
N ILE A 503 -45.01 0.53 -12.07
CA ILE A 503 -45.81 0.99 -10.92
C ILE A 503 -47.25 1.28 -11.38
N ALA A 504 -48.23 0.75 -10.65
CA ALA A 504 -49.62 1.10 -10.85
C ALA A 504 -50.06 2.21 -9.89
N ILE A 505 -50.76 3.21 -10.44
CA ILE A 505 -51.36 4.30 -9.67
C ILE A 505 -52.87 4.28 -9.91
N LYS A 506 -53.65 4.22 -8.82
CA LYS A 506 -55.12 4.30 -8.85
C LYS A 506 -55.53 5.69 -8.34
N SER A 507 -56.08 6.53 -9.23
CA SER A 507 -56.52 7.89 -8.94
C SER A 507 -57.87 8.14 -9.61
N SER A 508 -58.81 8.77 -8.89
CA SER A 508 -60.09 9.29 -9.41
C SER A 508 -59.95 10.66 -10.10
N CYS A 509 -58.74 11.22 -10.18
CA CYS A 509 -58.45 12.47 -10.89
C CYS A 509 -57.61 12.19 -12.14
N LEU A 510 -58.27 11.80 -13.23
CA LEU A 510 -57.70 11.76 -14.57
C LEU A 510 -58.67 12.41 -15.55
N TYR A 511 -58.87 13.72 -15.40
CA TYR A 511 -59.43 14.53 -16.47
C TYR A 511 -58.60 15.80 -16.61
N GLN A 512 -58.02 15.96 -17.79
CA GLN A 512 -57.25 17.10 -18.29
C GLN A 512 -55.72 17.04 -18.08
N TRP A 513 -55.11 16.09 -18.80
CA TRP A 513 -53.78 16.31 -19.39
C TRP A 513 -53.93 16.61 -20.89
N ARG A 514 -53.12 17.53 -21.40
CA ARG A 514 -53.41 18.33 -22.59
C ARG A 514 -53.37 17.57 -23.93
N ASP A 515 -53.12 16.26 -23.92
CA ASP A 515 -53.19 15.43 -25.14
C ASP A 515 -53.95 14.10 -25.00
N THR A 516 -54.71 13.89 -23.92
CA THR A 516 -55.44 12.64 -23.71
C THR A 516 -56.90 12.88 -23.35
N ARG A 517 -57.71 13.27 -24.34
CA ARG A 517 -59.19 13.28 -24.20
C ARG A 517 -59.82 11.88 -24.08
N LYS A 518 -59.06 10.82 -23.75
CA LYS A 518 -59.54 9.43 -23.73
C LYS A 518 -58.86 8.55 -22.68
N ILE A 519 -58.60 9.05 -21.48
CA ILE A 519 -58.31 8.16 -20.35
C ILE A 519 -59.49 8.28 -19.39
N SER A 520 -60.39 7.32 -19.43
CA SER A 520 -61.45 7.16 -18.43
C SER A 520 -60.87 6.59 -17.14
N GLU A 521 -61.54 6.82 -16.00
CA GLU A 521 -61.19 6.30 -14.68
C GLU A 521 -60.65 4.85 -14.72
N GLY A 522 -59.44 4.64 -14.20
CA GLY A 522 -58.79 3.33 -14.19
C GLY A 522 -57.28 3.41 -13.87
N THR A 523 -56.71 2.25 -13.51
CA THR A 523 -55.30 2.07 -13.16
C THR A 523 -54.37 2.52 -14.29
N VAL A 524 -53.44 3.42 -13.99
CA VAL A 524 -52.36 3.84 -14.92
C VAL A 524 -51.12 3.03 -14.61
N VAL A 525 -50.49 2.49 -15.66
CA VAL A 525 -49.22 1.75 -15.57
C VAL A 525 -48.09 2.68 -16.01
N VAL A 526 -47.13 2.93 -15.12
CA VAL A 526 -45.94 3.75 -15.38
C VAL A 526 -44.74 2.84 -15.50
N MET A 527 -44.03 2.88 -16.63
CA MET A 527 -42.75 2.18 -16.83
C MET A 527 -41.59 3.17 -16.76
N TYR A 528 -40.58 2.83 -15.96
CA TYR A 528 -39.29 3.50 -15.92
C TYR A 528 -38.24 2.62 -16.59
N ALA A 529 -37.34 3.19 -17.38
CA ALA A 529 -36.15 2.51 -17.88
C ALA A 529 -34.93 3.43 -17.75
N TYR A 530 -33.81 2.89 -17.23
CA TYR A 530 -32.56 3.64 -16.99
C TYR A 530 -31.38 3.04 -17.77
N ASP A 531 -30.52 3.88 -18.35
CA ASP A 531 -29.17 3.48 -18.79
C ASP A 531 -28.08 3.98 -17.81
N ASP A 532 -26.84 3.51 -17.99
CA ASP A 532 -25.66 3.76 -17.13
C ASP A 532 -25.25 5.25 -17.05
N ARG A 533 -25.88 6.10 -17.86
CA ARG A 533 -25.67 7.56 -17.93
C ARG A 533 -26.81 8.34 -17.29
N GLY A 534 -27.82 7.66 -16.74
CA GLY A 534 -28.94 8.26 -16.02
C GLY A 534 -30.01 8.89 -16.91
N VAL A 535 -30.13 8.49 -18.18
CA VAL A 535 -31.21 8.98 -19.06
C VAL A 535 -32.49 8.18 -18.79
N GLU A 536 -33.54 8.88 -18.36
CA GLU A 536 -34.84 8.31 -18.00
C GLU A 536 -35.78 8.33 -19.23
N CYS A 537 -36.23 7.17 -19.71
CA CYS A 537 -37.34 7.08 -20.67
C CYS A 537 -38.64 6.77 -19.92
N LYS A 538 -39.66 7.63 -20.08
CA LYS A 538 -41.00 7.47 -19.48
C LYS A 538 -42.02 7.09 -20.56
N ALA A 539 -42.78 6.03 -20.32
CA ALA A 539 -43.98 5.71 -21.09
C ALA A 539 -45.20 5.58 -20.17
N LEU A 540 -46.30 6.22 -20.55
CA LEU A 540 -47.60 6.18 -19.87
C LEU A 540 -48.60 5.46 -20.77
N ALA A 541 -49.24 4.42 -20.25
CA ALA A 541 -50.21 3.64 -21.03
C ALA A 541 -51.47 3.33 -20.23
N SER A 542 -52.63 3.51 -20.86
CA SER A 542 -53.85 2.85 -20.38
C SER A 542 -53.70 1.32 -20.48
N PRO A 543 -54.46 0.51 -19.71
CA PRO A 543 -54.37 -0.95 -19.77
C PRO A 543 -54.50 -1.54 -21.19
N ASN A 544 -55.29 -0.90 -22.07
CA ASN A 544 -55.44 -1.30 -23.47
C ASN A 544 -54.26 -0.87 -24.37
N GLN A 545 -53.52 0.17 -24.00
CA GLN A 545 -52.29 0.60 -24.69
C GLN A 545 -51.06 -0.21 -24.25
N PHE A 546 -51.08 -0.74 -23.02
CA PHE A 546 -50.00 -1.59 -22.50
C PHE A 546 -49.80 -2.84 -23.36
N GLN A 547 -50.88 -3.47 -23.84
CA GLN A 547 -50.76 -4.63 -24.75
C GLN A 547 -50.18 -4.26 -26.13
N ASN A 548 -50.40 -3.04 -26.62
CA ASN A 548 -49.79 -2.58 -27.88
C ASN A 548 -48.31 -2.22 -27.71
N ILE A 549 -47.93 -1.65 -26.57
CA ILE A 549 -46.52 -1.37 -26.24
C ILE A 549 -45.73 -2.67 -26.03
N VAL A 550 -46.30 -3.66 -25.33
CA VAL A 550 -45.70 -5.00 -25.19
C VAL A 550 -45.56 -5.69 -26.56
N LYS A 551 -46.48 -5.43 -27.49
CA LYS A 551 -46.41 -5.93 -28.88
C LYS A 551 -45.32 -5.22 -29.70
N GLU A 552 -45.24 -3.89 -29.64
CA GLU A 552 -44.18 -3.10 -30.31
C GLU A 552 -42.79 -3.40 -29.74
N MET A 553 -42.66 -3.71 -28.45
CA MET A 553 -41.40 -4.13 -27.83
C MET A 553 -40.96 -5.54 -28.26
N ARG A 554 -41.90 -6.48 -28.46
CA ARG A 554 -41.59 -7.79 -29.07
C ARG A 554 -41.12 -7.65 -30.51
N ASP A 555 -41.72 -6.73 -31.27
CA ASP A 555 -41.29 -6.42 -32.64
C ASP A 555 -39.89 -5.76 -32.69
N CYS A 556 -39.39 -5.26 -31.55
CA CYS A 556 -38.02 -4.77 -31.34
C CYS A 556 -37.07 -5.80 -30.68
N ASN A 557 -37.42 -7.09 -30.63
CA ASN A 557 -36.62 -8.17 -30.03
C ASN A 557 -36.35 -8.02 -28.51
N VAL A 558 -37.21 -7.31 -27.79
CA VAL A 558 -37.16 -7.22 -26.32
C VAL A 558 -38.10 -8.27 -25.70
N GLU A 559 -37.55 -9.28 -25.02
CA GLU A 559 -38.33 -10.21 -24.20
C GLU A 559 -38.54 -9.64 -22.79
N LEU A 560 -39.82 -9.47 -22.41
CA LEU A 560 -40.23 -9.15 -21.05
C LEU A 560 -40.79 -10.42 -20.40
N SER A 561 -40.11 -10.96 -19.37
CA SER A 561 -40.74 -11.94 -18.47
C SER A 561 -41.48 -11.19 -17.37
N ILE A 562 -42.80 -11.42 -17.26
CA ILE A 562 -43.62 -10.93 -16.15
C ILE A 562 -43.43 -11.84 -14.94
#